data_AF-A0A395MWR5-F1
#
_entry.id   AF-A0A395MWR5-F1
#
_cell.length_a   1.000
_cell.length_b   1.000
_cell.length_c   1.000
_cell.angle_alpha   90.00
_cell.angle_beta   90.00
_cell.angle_gamma   90.00
#
_symmetry.space_group_name_H-M   'P 1'
#
loop_
_entity.id
_entity.type
_entity.pdbx_description
1 polymer ?
#
loop_
_entity_poly.entity_id
_entity_poly.type
_entity_poly.pdbx_seq_one_letter_code
_entity_poly.pdbx_strand_id
1 'polypeptide(L)'
;MSQNPEEVYCTICGMLLDRDCIVLSGPHWPQDNARTVSDKEVTRYTAITQSCYGEIHILPDNEQIYPQQTTDENHDHIGDGAPAKMYHGIHPACEDLANRVIKTSPNAKISGIGDLFLTLERRCASYQWSTLEQRLGPRDNNYVPPIFNEEKNALTCDGYYVPRNCIDQWGDEWAGWWDENPVNIPDLTTRLISNLEKAPQSSSSHHLQKSMEATPNEINDHIRNFVQGPFPLECTYIMPQSQWAEIFFHIPFLWDLDMETIYEKVGGSNKEDLEKWNWEKLTRQIMSPVPPMVDVDEEDEWDHSQVGLDVPGGLTNRRRIWQVLEEMRPETELREAHDR
;
A
#
# COMPACT_ATOMS: atom_id res chain seq x y z
N MET A 1 15.98 7.44 29.23
CA MET A 1 14.87 8.34 28.88
C MET A 1 14.91 8.46 27.37
N SER A 2 14.07 7.72 26.65
CA SER A 2 13.91 7.89 25.21
C SER A 2 13.34 9.29 24.99
N GLN A 3 14.00 10.09 24.17
CA GLN A 3 13.44 11.37 23.74
C GLN A 3 12.18 11.09 22.94
N ASN A 4 11.11 11.86 23.18
CA ASN A 4 9.93 11.81 22.34
C ASN A 4 10.33 12.13 20.90
N PRO A 5 9.87 11.36 19.90
CA PRO A 5 9.96 11.86 18.54
C PRO A 5 9.20 13.19 18.54
N GLU A 6 9.81 14.24 17.97
CA GLU A 6 9.18 15.56 17.92
C GLU A 6 7.86 15.51 17.13
N GLU A 7 7.73 14.49 16.29
CA GLU A 7 6.69 14.24 15.30
C GLU A 7 6.06 12.84 15.47
N VAL A 8 4.80 12.69 15.04
CA VAL A 8 4.12 11.37 14.99
C VAL A 8 3.88 10.96 13.56
N TYR A 9 4.31 9.76 13.19
CA TYR A 9 4.14 9.24 11.84
C TYR A 9 3.03 8.19 11.76
N CYS A 10 2.38 8.14 10.62
CA CYS A 10 1.42 7.10 10.29
C CYS A 10 2.14 5.75 10.17
N THR A 11 1.73 4.77 10.98
CA THR A 11 2.36 3.43 10.96
C THR A 11 2.12 2.65 9.67
N ILE A 12 1.17 3.07 8.82
CA ILE A 12 0.89 2.46 7.52
C ILE A 12 1.78 3.06 6.42
N CYS A 13 1.78 4.38 6.24
CA CYS A 13 2.45 5.02 5.09
C CYS A 13 3.77 5.72 5.43
N GLY A 14 4.13 5.83 6.71
CA GLY A 14 5.35 6.47 7.18
C GLY A 14 5.36 8.01 7.12
N MET A 15 4.25 8.65 6.73
CA MET A 15 4.13 10.10 6.65
C MET A 15 3.70 10.73 7.97
N LEU A 16 4.03 12.01 8.17
CA LEU A 16 3.62 12.78 9.34
C LEU A 16 2.08 12.82 9.50
N LEU A 17 1.60 12.68 10.73
CA LEU A 17 0.21 12.93 11.09
C LEU A 17 0.02 14.41 11.46
N ASP A 18 -0.65 15.18 10.60
CA ASP A 18 -0.65 16.64 10.68
C ASP A 18 -1.90 17.26 11.32
N ARG A 19 -3.03 16.53 11.41
CA ARG A 19 -4.29 16.97 12.05
C ARG A 19 -5.15 15.82 12.58
N ASP A 20 -6.09 15.37 11.75
CA ASP A 20 -7.05 14.33 12.10
C ASP A 20 -6.40 12.98 11.85
N CYS A 21 -6.50 12.09 12.82
CA CYS A 21 -5.96 10.75 12.70
C CYS A 21 -6.89 9.72 13.33
N ILE A 22 -6.60 8.47 13.02
CA ILE A 22 -7.23 7.32 13.63
C ILE A 22 -6.19 6.67 14.53
N VAL A 23 -6.63 6.28 15.73
CA VAL A 23 -5.81 5.52 16.66
C VAL A 23 -6.37 4.11 16.74
N LEU A 24 -5.51 3.13 16.45
CA LEU A 24 -5.78 1.73 16.75
C LEU A 24 -5.07 1.37 18.04
N SER A 25 -5.79 0.77 18.98
CA SER A 25 -5.24 0.32 20.25
C SER A 25 -5.53 -1.15 20.49
N GLY A 26 -4.56 -1.88 21.03
CA GLY A 26 -4.70 -3.32 21.24
C GLY A 26 -3.59 -3.88 22.12
N PRO A 27 -3.59 -5.22 22.31
CA PRO A 27 -2.62 -5.90 23.15
C PRO A 27 -1.21 -5.85 22.58
N HIS A 28 -0.20 -5.74 23.45
CA HIS A 28 1.22 -5.73 23.06
C HIS A 28 2.01 -6.77 23.84
N TRP A 29 2.89 -7.49 23.14
CA TRP A 29 3.74 -8.54 23.72
C TRP A 29 5.20 -8.33 23.31
N PRO A 30 5.99 -7.60 24.12
CA PRO A 30 7.34 -7.19 23.75
C PRO A 30 8.34 -8.36 23.65
N GLN A 31 8.00 -9.53 24.21
CA GLN A 31 8.90 -10.70 24.31
C GLN A 31 8.35 -11.96 23.63
N ASP A 32 7.17 -11.89 23.01
CA ASP A 32 6.48 -13.08 22.51
C ASP A 32 6.18 -12.93 21.03
N ASN A 33 6.62 -13.89 20.22
CA ASN A 33 6.72 -13.73 18.76
C ASN A 33 5.57 -14.39 17.99
N ALA A 34 4.74 -15.20 18.64
CA ALA A 34 3.72 -16.02 17.98
C ALA A 34 2.35 -15.88 18.65
N ARG A 35 1.66 -14.76 18.35
CA ARG A 35 0.30 -14.51 18.84
C ARG A 35 -0.60 -14.01 17.72
N THR A 36 -1.88 -14.34 17.83
CA THR A 36 -2.94 -13.78 17.00
C THR A 36 -3.69 -12.71 17.78
N VAL A 37 -4.19 -11.69 17.08
CA VAL A 37 -5.04 -10.65 17.66
C VAL A 37 -6.39 -10.74 16.96
N SER A 38 -7.46 -10.96 17.71
CA SER A 38 -8.81 -10.93 17.14
C SER A 38 -9.26 -9.48 16.91
N ASP A 39 -10.14 -9.26 15.94
CA ASP A 39 -10.71 -7.94 15.66
C ASP A 39 -11.38 -7.29 16.89
N LYS A 40 -11.85 -8.09 17.85
CA LYS A 40 -12.50 -7.62 19.08
C LYS A 40 -11.53 -7.08 20.12
N GLU A 41 -10.25 -7.42 20.01
CA GLU A 41 -9.18 -6.95 20.89
C GLU A 41 -8.61 -5.61 20.42
N VAL A 42 -8.96 -5.17 19.21
CA VAL A 42 -8.56 -3.88 18.67
C VAL A 42 -9.68 -2.87 18.87
N THR A 43 -9.33 -1.74 19.48
CA THR A 43 -10.24 -0.60 19.64
C THR A 43 -9.81 0.54 18.72
N ARG A 44 -10.75 1.08 17.97
CA ARG A 44 -10.57 2.23 17.07
C ARG A 44 -11.05 3.50 17.75
N TYR A 45 -10.23 4.55 17.68
CA TYR A 45 -10.59 5.90 18.11
C TYR A 45 -10.39 6.91 17.00
N THR A 46 -11.21 7.95 17.01
CA THR A 46 -10.88 9.21 16.30
C THR A 46 -10.01 10.05 17.21
N ALA A 47 -9.00 10.68 16.66
CA ALA A 47 -8.06 11.48 17.42
C ALA A 47 -7.55 12.67 16.62
N ILE A 48 -6.87 13.58 17.31
CA ILE A 48 -6.18 14.72 16.71
C ILE A 48 -4.72 14.69 17.13
N THR A 49 -3.82 15.01 16.21
CA THR A 49 -2.40 15.15 16.49
C THR A 49 -2.08 16.57 16.91
N GLN A 50 -1.15 16.68 17.85
CA GLN A 50 -0.53 17.95 18.17
C GLN A 50 0.89 17.89 17.61
N SER A 51 1.18 18.74 16.63
CA SER A 51 2.45 18.72 15.88
C SER A 51 3.69 18.99 16.73
N CYS A 52 3.54 19.34 18.01
CA CYS A 52 4.64 19.44 18.96
C CYS A 52 4.62 18.27 19.94
N TYR A 53 5.78 17.61 20.10
CA TYR A 53 6.10 16.61 21.13
C TYR A 53 5.59 15.18 20.90
N GLY A 54 5.15 14.84 19.69
CA GLY A 54 4.77 13.47 19.36
C GLY A 54 3.45 13.03 20.02
N GLU A 55 2.52 13.96 20.28
CA GLU A 55 1.31 13.72 21.06
C GLU A 55 0.07 13.50 20.18
N ILE A 56 -0.77 12.52 20.56
CA ILE A 56 -2.11 12.34 20.00
C ILE A 56 -3.15 12.43 21.11
N HIS A 57 -4.24 13.14 20.85
CA HIS A 57 -5.38 13.28 21.76
C HIS A 57 -6.59 12.50 21.24
N ILE A 58 -6.99 11.45 21.96
CA ILE A 58 -8.16 10.62 21.65
C ILE A 58 -9.44 11.40 21.93
N LEU A 59 -10.36 11.43 20.96
CA LEU A 59 -11.66 12.09 21.08
C LEU A 59 -12.75 11.11 21.57
N PRO A 60 -13.76 11.60 22.31
CA PRO A 60 -13.99 12.99 22.71
C PRO A 60 -13.32 13.41 24.03
N ASP A 61 -12.77 12.45 24.77
CA ASP A 61 -12.31 12.67 26.15
C ASP A 61 -10.99 13.45 26.25
N ASN A 62 -10.33 13.67 25.11
CA ASN A 62 -9.04 14.33 24.97
C ASN A 62 -7.96 13.62 25.80
N GLU A 63 -8.02 12.29 25.85
CA GLU A 63 -7.02 11.44 26.48
C GLU A 63 -5.73 11.51 25.67
N GLN A 64 -4.65 11.91 26.33
CA GLN A 64 -3.35 12.09 25.72
C GLN A 64 -2.60 10.75 25.67
N ILE A 65 -2.12 10.40 24.48
CA ILE A 65 -1.31 9.21 24.25
C ILE A 65 -0.05 9.58 23.45
N TYR A 66 0.95 8.71 23.54
CA TYR A 66 2.19 8.77 22.78
C TYR A 66 2.29 7.51 21.92
N PRO A 67 1.78 7.53 20.69
CA PRO A 67 1.86 6.39 19.79
C PRO A 67 3.31 6.00 19.57
N GLN A 68 3.56 4.71 19.33
CA GLN A 68 4.90 4.18 19.03
C GLN A 68 5.94 4.35 20.16
N GLN A 69 5.57 4.91 21.33
CA GLN A 69 6.41 4.90 22.54
C GLN A 69 6.01 3.78 23.52
N THR A 70 6.94 3.49 24.42
CA THR A 70 6.87 2.45 25.46
C THR A 70 5.54 2.45 26.21
N THR A 71 4.75 1.41 25.91
CA THR A 71 4.00 0.57 26.84
C THR A 71 3.44 1.24 28.10
N ASP A 72 2.11 1.21 28.23
CA ASP A 72 1.48 1.14 29.56
C ASP A 72 1.85 -0.21 30.19
N GLU A 73 3.08 -0.33 30.70
CA GLU A 73 3.54 -1.54 31.38
C GLU A 73 2.75 -1.69 32.66
N ASN A 74 1.90 -2.71 32.70
CA ASN A 74 1.24 -3.07 33.94
C ASN A 74 2.25 -3.87 34.79
N HIS A 75 3.04 -3.18 35.61
CA HIS A 75 4.07 -3.79 36.45
C HIS A 75 3.55 -4.87 37.42
N ASP A 76 2.22 -4.98 37.58
CA ASP A 76 1.53 -5.97 38.42
C ASP A 76 0.90 -7.13 37.62
N HIS A 77 1.27 -7.35 36.36
CA HIS A 77 0.63 -8.39 35.52
C HIS A 77 0.97 -9.82 36.02
N ILE A 78 0.00 -10.47 36.67
CA ILE A 78 0.05 -11.88 37.09
C ILE A 78 -1.00 -12.65 36.28
N GLY A 79 -0.69 -13.02 35.04
CA GLY A 79 -1.59 -13.82 34.17
C GLY A 79 -1.09 -13.95 32.72
N ASP A 80 -1.71 -14.84 31.93
CA ASP A 80 -1.31 -15.19 30.54
C ASP A 80 -1.69 -14.13 29.46
N GLY A 81 -2.29 -13.01 29.89
CA GLY A 81 -2.74 -11.90 29.02
C GLY A 81 -1.60 -11.01 28.50
N ALA A 82 -1.93 -10.01 27.69
CA ALA A 82 -0.95 -9.04 27.21
C ALA A 82 -0.44 -8.15 28.34
N PRO A 83 0.89 -8.06 28.56
CA PRO A 83 1.46 -7.29 29.66
C PRO A 83 1.28 -5.78 29.51
N ALA A 84 0.97 -5.31 28.30
CA ALA A 84 0.83 -3.90 27.98
C ALA A 84 -0.16 -3.68 26.82
N LYS A 85 -0.50 -2.40 26.61
CA LYS A 85 -1.28 -1.90 25.49
C LYS A 85 -0.39 -1.05 24.58
N MET A 86 -0.62 -1.11 23.27
CA MET A 86 0.06 -0.27 22.29
C MET A 86 -0.95 0.52 21.46
N TYR A 87 -0.53 1.73 21.05
CA TYR A 87 -1.31 2.65 20.25
C TYR A 87 -0.59 2.95 18.93
N HIS A 88 -1.34 2.93 17.83
CA HIS A 88 -0.87 3.24 16.49
C HIS A 88 -1.70 4.36 15.89
N GLY A 89 -1.03 5.47 15.53
CA GLY A 89 -1.64 6.54 14.76
C GLY A 89 -1.56 6.25 13.26
N ILE A 90 -2.66 6.43 12.54
CA ILE A 90 -2.74 6.30 11.09
C ILE A 90 -3.58 7.42 10.47
N HIS A 91 -3.28 7.80 9.22
CA HIS A 91 -4.15 8.73 8.48
C HIS A 91 -5.53 8.10 8.24
N PRO A 92 -6.62 8.88 8.26
CA PRO A 92 -7.94 8.38 7.90
C PRO A 92 -7.98 7.78 6.49
N ALA A 93 -7.25 8.38 5.53
CA ALA A 93 -7.11 7.84 4.19
C ALA A 93 -6.41 6.46 4.16
N CYS A 94 -5.43 6.24 5.04
CA CYS A 94 -4.78 4.93 5.17
C CYS A 94 -5.72 3.87 5.77
N GLU A 95 -6.55 4.24 6.74
CA GLU A 95 -7.60 3.36 7.26
C GLU A 95 -8.61 2.99 6.17
N ASP A 96 -9.08 3.97 5.38
CA ASP A 96 -10.03 3.73 4.28
C ASP A 96 -9.46 2.73 3.26
N LEU A 97 -8.17 2.87 2.91
CA LEU A 97 -7.47 1.95 2.03
C LEU A 97 -7.30 0.57 2.66
N ALA A 98 -6.93 0.48 3.94
CA ALA A 98 -6.78 -0.79 4.64
C ALA A 98 -8.10 -1.58 4.65
N ASN A 99 -9.22 -0.92 4.97
CA ASN A 99 -10.55 -1.52 4.95
C ASN A 99 -10.94 -2.02 3.55
N ARG A 100 -10.53 -1.29 2.49
CA ARG A 100 -10.76 -1.73 1.11
C ARG A 100 -9.92 -2.94 0.76
N VAL A 101 -8.62 -2.91 1.03
CA VAL A 101 -7.69 -4.02 0.76
C VAL A 101 -8.19 -5.30 1.45
N ILE A 102 -8.51 -5.24 2.74
CA ILE A 102 -9.05 -6.38 3.51
C ILE A 102 -10.32 -6.94 2.86
N LYS A 103 -11.17 -6.09 2.28
CA LYS A 103 -12.45 -6.49 1.71
C LYS A 103 -12.35 -6.98 0.26
N THR A 104 -11.46 -6.40 -0.55
CA THR A 104 -11.52 -6.52 -2.01
C THR A 104 -10.27 -7.11 -2.63
N SER A 105 -9.12 -7.08 -1.95
CA SER A 105 -7.90 -7.65 -2.52
C SER A 105 -7.85 -9.16 -2.26
N PRO A 106 -7.75 -10.00 -3.30
CA PRO A 106 -7.48 -11.42 -3.13
C PRO A 106 -6.02 -11.72 -2.77
N ASN A 107 -5.12 -10.73 -2.92
CA ASN A 107 -3.69 -10.89 -2.66
C ASN A 107 -3.31 -10.54 -1.22
N ALA A 108 -4.17 -9.79 -0.52
CA ALA A 108 -3.96 -9.38 0.86
C ALA A 108 -3.72 -10.57 1.79
N LYS A 109 -2.70 -10.45 2.65
CA LYS A 109 -2.43 -11.42 3.72
C LYS A 109 -3.06 -11.05 5.05
N ILE A 110 -3.51 -9.81 5.19
CA ILE A 110 -4.35 -9.35 6.30
C ILE A 110 -5.82 -9.64 6.00
N SER A 111 -6.52 -10.27 6.94
CA SER A 111 -7.93 -10.67 6.81
C SER A 111 -8.89 -9.83 7.67
N GLY A 112 -8.35 -9.03 8.58
CA GLY A 112 -9.13 -8.21 9.51
C GLY A 112 -8.30 -7.10 10.16
N ILE A 113 -8.95 -6.34 11.04
CA ILE A 113 -8.29 -5.25 11.78
C ILE A 113 -7.31 -5.80 12.82
N GLY A 114 -7.55 -7.01 13.34
CA GLY A 114 -6.63 -7.73 14.21
C GLY A 114 -5.30 -8.04 13.53
N ASP A 115 -5.33 -8.55 12.29
CA ASP A 115 -4.13 -8.82 11.50
C ASP A 115 -3.38 -7.52 11.17
N LEU A 116 -4.11 -6.48 10.75
CA LEU A 116 -3.53 -5.16 10.51
C LEU A 116 -2.82 -4.64 11.77
N PHE A 117 -3.52 -4.64 12.91
CA PHE A 117 -2.96 -4.18 14.18
C PHE A 117 -1.69 -4.96 14.54
N LEU A 118 -1.73 -6.29 14.43
CA LEU A 118 -0.57 -7.13 14.74
C LEU A 118 0.63 -6.82 13.84
N THR A 119 0.42 -6.63 12.53
CA THR A 119 1.53 -6.25 11.64
C THR A 119 2.10 -4.87 11.98
N LEU A 120 1.25 -3.90 12.35
CA LEU A 120 1.70 -2.57 12.78
C LEU A 120 2.45 -2.62 14.12
N GLU A 121 1.98 -3.43 15.06
CA GLU A 121 2.62 -3.68 16.36
C GLU A 121 4.02 -4.25 16.16
N ARG A 122 4.17 -5.32 15.38
CA ARG A 122 5.46 -5.96 15.11
C ARG A 122 6.43 -5.06 14.37
N ARG A 123 5.93 -4.23 13.47
CA ARG A 123 6.71 -3.21 12.77
C ARG A 123 7.28 -2.19 13.76
N CYS A 124 6.44 -1.64 14.64
CA CYS A 124 6.88 -0.68 15.65
C CYS A 124 7.83 -1.32 16.68
N ALA A 125 7.57 -2.56 17.11
CA ALA A 125 8.44 -3.28 18.04
C ALA A 125 9.83 -3.55 17.44
N SER A 126 9.89 -3.97 16.17
CA SER A 126 11.14 -4.15 15.43
C SER A 126 11.94 -2.85 15.31
N TYR A 127 11.26 -1.74 15.03
CA TYR A 127 11.87 -0.41 14.98
C TYR A 127 12.47 0.00 16.34
N GLN A 128 11.72 -0.16 17.42
CA GLN A 128 12.22 0.13 18.77
C GLN A 128 13.46 -0.70 19.12
N TRP A 129 13.48 -1.98 18.73
CA TRP A 129 14.61 -2.87 18.96
C TRP A 129 15.86 -2.45 18.19
N SER A 130 15.73 -2.08 16.91
CA SER A 130 16.86 -1.62 16.10
C SER A 130 17.47 -0.31 16.63
N THR A 131 16.64 0.60 17.14
CA THR A 131 17.12 1.83 17.80
C THR A 131 17.88 1.56 19.10
N LEU A 132 17.54 0.49 19.83
CA LEU A 132 18.20 0.11 21.08
C LEU A 132 19.58 -0.54 20.85
N GLU A 133 19.77 -1.30 19.76
CA GLU A 133 21.00 -2.04 19.48
C GLU A 133 22.08 -1.25 18.73
N GLN A 134 21.75 -0.20 17.96
CA GLN A 134 22.73 0.55 17.16
C GLN A 134 23.20 1.89 17.75
N ARG A 135 24.52 2.07 17.76
CA ARG A 135 25.27 3.29 18.09
C ARG A 135 25.22 4.30 16.94
N LEU A 136 24.88 5.55 17.24
CA LEU A 136 25.34 6.79 16.57
C LEU A 136 25.55 6.70 15.04
N GLY A 137 24.44 6.76 14.29
CA GLY A 137 24.41 7.16 12.89
C GLY A 137 23.09 7.91 12.60
N PRO A 138 23.07 9.03 11.84
CA PRO A 138 21.88 9.90 11.73
C PRO A 138 20.81 9.42 10.72
N ARG A 139 20.72 8.12 10.38
CA ARG A 139 20.01 7.69 9.16
C ARG A 139 18.83 6.72 9.33
N ASP A 140 18.39 6.37 10.53
CA ASP A 140 17.35 5.36 10.75
C ASP A 140 16.09 5.90 11.48
N ASN A 141 15.50 6.99 10.99
CA ASN A 141 14.31 7.58 11.62
C ASN A 141 13.00 7.40 10.82
N ASN A 142 13.01 6.60 9.76
CA ASN A 142 11.89 6.62 8.82
C ASN A 142 10.91 5.50 9.16
N TYR A 143 9.72 5.89 9.62
CA TYR A 143 8.56 4.99 9.72
C TYR A 143 8.05 4.52 8.35
N VAL A 144 8.78 4.79 7.25
CA VAL A 144 8.56 4.20 5.94
C VAL A 144 8.73 2.70 6.06
N PRO A 145 7.66 1.92 5.86
CA PRO A 145 7.72 0.51 6.16
C PRO A 145 8.43 -0.26 5.04
N PRO A 146 9.43 -1.10 5.35
CA PRO A 146 9.96 -2.02 4.37
C PRO A 146 8.92 -3.11 4.05
N ILE A 147 8.98 -3.62 2.83
CA ILE A 147 8.15 -4.72 2.34
C ILE A 147 8.96 -6.02 2.28
N PHE A 148 8.31 -7.16 2.43
CA PHE A 148 9.01 -8.45 2.39
C PHE A 148 9.35 -8.83 0.95
N ASN A 149 10.63 -8.78 0.61
CA ASN A 149 11.12 -9.22 -0.67
C ASN A 149 11.39 -10.74 -0.64
N GLU A 150 10.58 -11.51 -1.37
CA GLU A 150 10.69 -12.98 -1.41
C GLU A 150 12.03 -13.45 -2.01
N GLU A 151 12.54 -12.76 -3.03
CA GLU A 151 13.80 -13.12 -3.70
C GLU A 151 15.00 -12.94 -2.78
N LYS A 152 15.01 -11.86 -2.00
CA LYS A 152 16.06 -11.54 -1.03
C LYS A 152 15.82 -12.20 0.34
N ASN A 153 14.64 -12.78 0.55
CA ASN A 153 14.17 -13.35 1.82
C ASN A 153 14.37 -12.39 3.00
N ALA A 154 14.11 -11.09 2.77
CA ALA A 154 14.38 -10.00 3.71
C ALA A 154 13.37 -8.87 3.56
N LEU A 155 13.18 -8.07 4.62
CA LEU A 155 12.45 -6.80 4.54
C LEU A 155 13.34 -5.77 3.84
N THR A 156 12.90 -5.22 2.71
CA THR A 156 13.63 -4.21 1.94
C THR A 156 12.71 -3.12 1.42
N CYS A 157 13.30 -2.04 0.89
CA CYS A 157 12.57 -0.99 0.16
C CYS A 157 12.67 -1.17 -1.37
N ASP A 158 13.11 -2.35 -1.85
CA ASP A 158 13.24 -2.61 -3.28
C ASP A 158 11.89 -2.81 -3.93
N GLY A 159 11.69 -2.23 -5.12
CA GLY A 159 10.41 -2.33 -5.82
C GLY A 159 9.28 -1.58 -5.10
N TYR A 160 9.66 -0.63 -4.24
CA TYR A 160 8.74 0.14 -3.41
C TYR A 160 8.49 1.51 -4.03
N TYR A 161 7.23 1.92 -4.09
CA TYR A 161 6.80 3.21 -4.65
C TYR A 161 7.09 4.32 -3.64
N VAL A 162 8.36 4.60 -3.36
CA VAL A 162 8.77 5.62 -2.38
C VAL A 162 9.96 6.42 -2.87
N PRO A 163 9.92 7.77 -2.81
CA PRO A 163 11.10 8.59 -3.03
C PRO A 163 12.25 8.16 -2.13
N ARG A 164 13.45 7.96 -2.69
CA ARG A 164 14.64 7.56 -1.92
C ARG A 164 14.92 8.51 -0.76
N ASN A 165 14.70 9.82 -0.96
CA ASN A 165 14.83 10.83 0.08
C ASN A 165 13.90 10.58 1.29
N CYS A 166 12.70 10.03 1.07
CA CYS A 166 11.79 9.64 2.16
C CYS A 166 12.23 8.36 2.88
N ILE A 167 13.06 7.52 2.25
CA ILE A 167 13.69 6.33 2.88
C ILE A 167 14.97 6.69 3.60
N ASP A 168 15.74 7.67 3.09
CA ASP A 168 17.04 8.07 3.64
C ASP A 168 16.94 9.21 4.68
N GLN A 169 15.84 9.97 4.70
CA GLN A 169 15.56 11.14 5.55
C GLN A 169 14.11 11.09 6.08
N TRP A 170 13.65 12.01 6.95
CA TRP A 170 12.49 11.90 7.87
C TRP A 170 11.07 11.60 7.28
N GLY A 171 10.94 11.13 6.04
CA GLY A 171 9.69 10.63 5.45
C GLY A 171 8.72 11.71 4.97
N ASP A 172 9.04 12.99 5.20
CA ASP A 172 8.20 14.16 4.92
C ASP A 172 8.98 15.31 4.22
N GLU A 173 10.22 15.06 3.79
CA GLU A 173 11.09 16.10 3.21
C GLU A 173 10.83 16.35 1.70
N TRP A 174 9.91 15.60 1.08
CA TRP A 174 9.62 15.69 -0.35
C TRP A 174 8.19 16.12 -0.65
N ALA A 175 8.05 17.35 -1.15
CA ALA A 175 6.78 17.88 -1.61
C ALA A 175 6.46 17.35 -3.03
N GLY A 176 5.64 16.33 -3.12
CA GLY A 176 5.24 15.77 -4.42
C GLY A 176 4.02 14.85 -4.33
N TRP A 177 3.94 13.85 -5.21
CA TRP A 177 2.80 12.93 -5.26
C TRP A 177 2.60 12.16 -3.95
N TRP A 178 3.61 12.08 -3.10
CA TRP A 178 3.62 11.45 -1.79
C TRP A 178 2.59 12.07 -0.82
N ASP A 179 2.38 13.38 -0.93
CA ASP A 179 1.46 14.16 -0.09
C ASP A 179 0.03 14.23 -0.67
N GLU A 180 -0.14 13.77 -1.92
CA GLU A 180 -1.44 13.84 -2.58
C GLU A 180 -2.42 12.82 -1.98
N ASN A 181 -3.69 13.22 -1.83
CA ASN A 181 -4.70 12.39 -1.20
C ASN A 181 -4.92 11.07 -2.01
N PRO A 182 -4.66 9.89 -1.41
CA PRO A 182 -4.75 8.63 -2.14
C PRO A 182 -6.18 8.10 -2.24
N VAL A 183 -7.16 8.69 -1.55
CA VAL A 183 -8.57 8.28 -1.59
C VAL A 183 -9.36 9.16 -2.53
N ASN A 184 -9.30 10.49 -2.35
CA ASN A 184 -9.98 11.43 -3.22
C ASN A 184 -8.99 12.02 -4.22
N ILE A 185 -8.96 11.45 -5.44
CA ILE A 185 -8.04 11.86 -6.51
C ILE A 185 -8.85 12.61 -7.58
N PRO A 186 -8.76 13.96 -7.63
CA PRO A 186 -9.46 14.75 -8.63
C PRO A 186 -9.08 14.36 -10.06
N ASP A 187 -10.05 14.36 -10.97
CA ASP A 187 -9.88 14.09 -12.40
C ASP A 187 -9.26 12.74 -12.76
N LEU A 188 -9.17 11.78 -11.82
CA LEU A 188 -8.52 10.47 -12.01
C LEU A 188 -9.02 9.79 -13.29
N THR A 189 -10.33 9.57 -13.41
CA THR A 189 -10.91 8.85 -14.55
C THR A 189 -10.61 9.56 -15.86
N THR A 190 -10.87 10.86 -15.94
CA THR A 190 -10.68 11.68 -17.15
C THR A 190 -9.22 11.67 -17.61
N ARG A 191 -8.28 11.84 -16.67
CA ARG A 191 -6.84 11.83 -16.96
C ARG A 191 -6.40 10.43 -17.41
N LEU A 192 -6.84 9.39 -16.71
CA LEU A 192 -6.49 8.02 -17.04
C LEU A 192 -6.97 7.62 -18.45
N ILE A 193 -8.23 7.85 -18.81
CA ILE A 193 -8.73 7.51 -20.15
C ILE A 193 -8.20 8.42 -21.25
N SER A 194 -7.63 9.58 -20.92
CA SER A 194 -6.96 10.43 -21.91
C SER A 194 -5.69 9.79 -22.46
N ASN A 195 -5.07 8.89 -21.69
CA ASN A 195 -3.91 8.09 -22.11
C ASN A 195 -4.29 6.93 -23.04
N LEU A 196 -5.58 6.62 -23.20
CA LEU A 196 -6.04 5.49 -24.00
C LEU A 196 -5.85 5.78 -25.50
N GLU A 197 -5.01 4.99 -26.16
CA GLU A 197 -4.75 5.09 -27.59
C GLU A 197 -5.55 4.07 -28.40
N LYS A 198 -5.61 4.25 -29.73
CA LYS A 198 -6.23 3.26 -30.61
C LYS A 198 -5.39 1.99 -30.65
N ALA A 199 -6.06 0.84 -30.55
CA ALA A 199 -5.38 -0.44 -30.70
C ALA A 199 -4.74 -0.54 -32.10
N PRO A 200 -3.54 -1.14 -32.21
CA PRO A 200 -2.93 -1.35 -33.51
C PRO A 200 -3.82 -2.25 -34.37
N GLN A 201 -3.86 -1.99 -35.67
CA GLN A 201 -4.55 -2.88 -36.61
C GLN A 201 -3.78 -4.22 -36.64
N SER A 202 -4.44 -5.26 -36.13
CA SER A 202 -3.88 -6.60 -35.91
C SER A 202 -3.09 -7.10 -37.12
N SER A 203 -1.76 -7.18 -36.99
CA SER A 203 -0.88 -7.76 -38.02
C SER A 203 -0.24 -9.09 -37.59
N SER A 204 -0.47 -9.55 -36.35
CA SER A 204 0.14 -10.79 -35.84
C SER A 204 -0.85 -11.68 -35.07
N SER A 205 -0.97 -12.92 -35.55
CA SER A 205 -1.55 -14.09 -34.88
C SER A 205 -3.08 -14.11 -34.61
N HIS A 206 -3.88 -13.93 -35.67
CA HIS A 206 -5.31 -14.27 -35.66
C HIS A 206 -5.62 -15.70 -35.14
N HIS A 207 -4.68 -16.64 -35.28
CA HIS A 207 -4.89 -18.02 -34.84
C HIS A 207 -4.90 -18.16 -33.31
N LEU A 208 -3.94 -17.58 -32.59
CA LEU A 208 -3.92 -17.65 -31.11
C LEU A 208 -5.08 -16.87 -30.50
N GLN A 209 -5.41 -15.70 -31.06
CA GLN A 209 -6.53 -14.89 -30.59
C GLN A 209 -7.86 -15.64 -30.76
N LYS A 210 -8.07 -16.29 -31.92
CA LYS A 210 -9.25 -17.11 -32.17
C LYS A 210 -9.33 -18.34 -31.25
N SER A 211 -8.18 -18.94 -30.91
CA SER A 211 -8.12 -20.01 -29.92
C SER A 211 -8.48 -19.50 -28.52
N MET A 212 -8.01 -18.31 -28.13
CA MET A 212 -8.37 -17.69 -26.84
C MET A 212 -9.86 -17.35 -26.73
N GLU A 213 -10.47 -16.86 -27.81
CA GLU A 213 -11.91 -16.59 -27.83
C GLU A 213 -12.77 -17.86 -27.78
N ALA A 214 -12.22 -19.01 -28.21
CA ALA A 214 -12.89 -20.30 -28.16
C ALA A 214 -12.70 -21.03 -26.81
N THR A 215 -11.92 -20.48 -25.89
CA THR A 215 -11.66 -21.09 -24.58
C THR A 215 -12.89 -20.99 -23.68
N PRO A 216 -13.24 -22.05 -22.91
CA PRO A 216 -14.34 -22.00 -21.95
C PRO A 216 -14.18 -20.86 -20.93
N ASN A 217 -15.31 -20.32 -20.47
CA ASN A 217 -15.35 -19.21 -19.52
C ASN A 217 -14.58 -19.54 -18.24
N GLU A 218 -14.61 -20.77 -17.77
CA GLU A 218 -13.90 -21.23 -16.57
C GLU A 218 -12.38 -21.06 -16.70
N ILE A 219 -11.83 -21.29 -17.90
CA ILE A 219 -10.41 -21.11 -18.18
C ILE A 219 -10.08 -19.62 -18.31
N ASN A 220 -10.95 -18.83 -18.95
CA ASN A 220 -10.79 -17.39 -19.03
C ASN A 220 -10.86 -16.73 -17.65
N ASP A 221 -11.74 -17.18 -16.77
CA ASP A 221 -11.85 -16.71 -15.39
C ASP A 221 -10.61 -17.08 -14.58
N HIS A 222 -10.05 -18.28 -14.79
CA HIS A 222 -8.75 -18.62 -14.24
C HIS A 222 -7.62 -17.72 -14.76
N ILE A 223 -7.54 -17.49 -16.08
CA ILE A 223 -6.54 -16.59 -16.66
C ILE A 223 -6.68 -15.20 -16.06
N ARG A 224 -7.90 -14.65 -15.96
CA ARG A 224 -8.17 -13.34 -15.34
C ARG A 224 -7.70 -13.27 -13.89
N ASN A 225 -7.95 -14.31 -13.11
CA ASN A 225 -7.49 -14.38 -11.72
C ASN A 225 -5.96 -14.48 -11.60
N PHE A 226 -5.29 -15.12 -12.57
CA PHE A 226 -3.82 -15.18 -12.62
C PHE A 226 -3.19 -13.87 -13.13
N VAL A 227 -3.92 -13.05 -13.88
CA VAL A 227 -3.46 -11.80 -14.50
C VAL A 227 -3.60 -10.63 -13.50
N GLN A 228 -3.24 -10.85 -12.23
CA GLN A 228 -3.23 -9.83 -11.17
C GLN A 228 -1.82 -9.43 -10.70
N GLY A 229 -0.78 -9.93 -11.39
CA GLY A 229 0.62 -9.60 -11.10
C GLY A 229 1.16 -8.41 -11.92
N PRO A 230 2.40 -7.99 -11.65
CA PRO A 230 3.07 -6.96 -12.44
C PRO A 230 3.25 -7.41 -13.90
N PHE A 231 3.01 -6.51 -14.85
CA PHE A 231 3.16 -6.82 -16.28
C PHE A 231 4.39 -6.16 -16.89
N PRO A 232 5.08 -6.86 -17.81
CA PRO A 232 5.98 -6.21 -18.75
C PRO A 232 5.23 -5.12 -19.54
N LEU A 233 5.90 -4.01 -19.83
CA LEU A 233 5.32 -2.91 -20.63
C LEU A 233 5.07 -3.31 -22.08
N GLU A 234 5.77 -4.31 -22.60
CA GLU A 234 5.59 -4.81 -23.96
C GLU A 234 4.23 -5.50 -24.12
N CYS A 235 3.43 -4.99 -25.07
CA CYS A 235 2.13 -5.54 -25.40
C CYS A 235 2.29 -6.75 -26.32
N THR A 236 1.58 -7.84 -26.01
CA THR A 236 1.60 -9.07 -26.81
C THR A 236 0.47 -9.11 -27.82
N TYR A 237 -0.63 -8.40 -27.56
CA TYR A 237 -1.85 -8.38 -28.37
C TYR A 237 -2.45 -9.78 -28.61
N ILE A 238 -2.13 -10.73 -27.74
CA ILE A 238 -2.63 -12.11 -27.82
C ILE A 238 -4.08 -12.18 -27.32
N MET A 239 -4.35 -11.51 -26.21
CA MET A 239 -5.68 -11.45 -25.59
C MET A 239 -6.52 -10.31 -26.21
N PRO A 240 -7.83 -10.52 -26.46
CA PRO A 240 -8.72 -9.47 -26.97
C PRO A 240 -8.73 -8.22 -26.07
N GLN A 241 -8.86 -7.04 -26.66
CA GLN A 241 -8.81 -5.79 -25.90
C GLN A 241 -10.02 -5.63 -24.97
N SER A 242 -11.16 -6.22 -25.31
CA SER A 242 -12.31 -6.31 -24.40
C SER A 242 -12.00 -7.07 -23.11
N GLN A 243 -11.19 -8.14 -23.18
CA GLN A 243 -10.78 -8.87 -21.98
C GLN A 243 -9.76 -8.08 -21.17
N TRP A 244 -8.84 -7.35 -21.82
CA TRP A 244 -7.96 -6.41 -21.12
C TRP A 244 -8.75 -5.27 -20.46
N ALA A 245 -9.80 -4.76 -21.09
CA ALA A 245 -10.69 -3.77 -20.49
C ALA A 245 -11.37 -4.33 -19.24
N GLU A 246 -11.85 -5.58 -19.29
CA GLU A 246 -12.39 -6.26 -18.12
C GLU A 246 -11.36 -6.36 -17.00
N ILE A 247 -10.12 -6.80 -17.29
CA ILE A 247 -9.03 -6.84 -16.29
C ILE A 247 -8.81 -5.44 -15.69
N PHE A 248 -8.74 -4.42 -16.55
CA PHE A 248 -8.56 -3.04 -16.14
C PHE A 248 -9.63 -2.56 -15.16
N PHE A 249 -10.91 -2.84 -15.46
CA PHE A 249 -12.03 -2.47 -14.58
C PHE A 249 -12.08 -3.26 -13.26
N HIS A 250 -11.36 -4.38 -13.18
CA HIS A 250 -11.24 -5.18 -11.96
C HIS A 250 -9.96 -4.87 -11.16
N ILE A 251 -9.14 -3.89 -11.56
CA ILE A 251 -7.97 -3.47 -10.79
C ILE A 251 -8.45 -2.92 -9.44
N PRO A 252 -8.11 -3.56 -8.30
CA PRO A 252 -8.73 -3.24 -7.02
C PRO A 252 -8.50 -1.80 -6.54
N PHE A 253 -7.33 -1.21 -6.83
CA PHE A 253 -7.00 0.16 -6.44
C PHE A 253 -7.59 1.23 -7.39
N LEU A 254 -8.36 0.84 -8.40
CA LEU A 254 -9.11 1.75 -9.29
C LEU A 254 -10.63 1.67 -9.03
N TRP A 255 -11.03 1.56 -7.76
CA TRP A 255 -12.43 1.29 -7.39
C TRP A 255 -13.42 2.43 -7.71
N ASP A 256 -12.94 3.65 -7.93
CA ASP A 256 -13.73 4.88 -8.10
C ASP A 256 -13.70 5.43 -9.53
N LEU A 257 -13.45 4.55 -10.51
CA LEU A 257 -13.57 4.91 -11.91
C LEU A 257 -15.01 5.29 -12.27
N ASP A 258 -15.15 6.40 -13.00
CA ASP A 258 -16.42 6.84 -13.55
C ASP A 258 -16.69 6.15 -14.89
N MET A 259 -17.52 5.11 -14.83
CA MET A 259 -17.87 4.31 -16.00
C MET A 259 -18.63 5.10 -17.07
N GLU A 260 -19.39 6.13 -16.70
CA GLU A 260 -20.08 6.99 -17.68
C GLU A 260 -19.06 7.74 -18.52
N THR A 261 -18.12 8.43 -17.86
CA THR A 261 -17.01 9.14 -18.50
C THR A 261 -16.15 8.20 -19.38
N ILE A 262 -15.90 6.96 -18.94
CA ILE A 262 -15.21 5.95 -19.74
C ILE A 262 -16.01 5.62 -21.01
N TYR A 263 -17.29 5.27 -20.89
CA TYR A 263 -18.10 4.84 -22.02
C TYR A 263 -18.39 5.95 -23.01
N GLU A 264 -18.51 7.20 -22.56
CA GLU A 264 -18.57 8.38 -23.43
C GLU A 264 -17.33 8.50 -24.32
N LYS A 265 -16.13 8.28 -23.74
CA LYS A 265 -14.87 8.33 -24.48
C LYS A 265 -14.74 7.19 -25.49
N VAL A 266 -15.11 5.97 -25.10
CA VAL A 266 -14.88 4.78 -25.95
C VAL A 266 -15.96 4.51 -26.97
N GLY A 267 -17.16 5.10 -26.81
CA GLY A 267 -18.29 4.99 -27.71
C GLY A 267 -19.42 4.07 -27.22
N GLY A 268 -19.22 3.39 -26.08
CA GLY A 268 -20.20 2.47 -25.48
C GLY A 268 -19.55 1.38 -24.64
N SER A 269 -20.37 0.54 -24.00
CA SER A 269 -19.93 -0.60 -23.17
C SER A 269 -19.86 -1.92 -23.94
N ASN A 270 -20.13 -1.92 -25.24
CA ASN A 270 -20.16 -3.14 -26.04
C ASN A 270 -18.74 -3.59 -26.42
N LYS A 271 -18.59 -4.89 -26.73
CA LYS A 271 -17.29 -5.49 -27.10
C LYS A 271 -16.66 -4.75 -28.27
N GLU A 272 -17.43 -4.41 -29.30
CA GLU A 272 -16.93 -3.78 -30.53
C GLU A 272 -16.31 -2.39 -30.29
N ASP A 273 -16.85 -1.63 -29.35
CA ASP A 273 -16.32 -0.32 -28.97
C ASP A 273 -15.03 -0.46 -28.15
N LEU A 274 -14.99 -1.41 -27.21
CA LEU A 274 -13.80 -1.69 -26.41
C LEU A 274 -12.64 -2.21 -27.27
N GLU A 275 -12.89 -3.03 -28.29
CA GLU A 275 -11.85 -3.56 -29.18
C GLU A 275 -11.09 -2.47 -29.98
N LYS A 276 -11.64 -1.26 -30.08
CA LYS A 276 -11.00 -0.15 -30.82
C LYS A 276 -9.85 0.50 -30.05
N TRP A 277 -9.67 0.18 -28.77
CA TRP A 277 -8.78 0.89 -27.86
C TRP A 277 -7.73 -0.05 -27.24
N ASN A 278 -6.54 0.47 -26.97
CA ASN A 278 -5.40 -0.30 -26.46
C ASN A 278 -5.45 -0.45 -24.93
N TRP A 279 -6.43 -1.21 -24.46
CA TRP A 279 -6.59 -1.54 -23.05
C TRP A 279 -5.43 -2.35 -22.48
N GLU A 280 -4.78 -3.19 -23.31
CA GLU A 280 -3.59 -3.93 -22.89
C GLU A 280 -2.49 -2.98 -22.43
N LYS A 281 -2.13 -2.00 -23.26
CA LYS A 281 -1.08 -1.04 -22.94
C LYS A 281 -1.39 -0.27 -21.66
N LEU A 282 -2.61 0.27 -21.56
CA LEU A 282 -3.02 1.05 -20.39
C LEU A 282 -2.97 0.20 -19.11
N THR A 283 -3.47 -1.03 -19.16
CA THR A 283 -3.42 -1.97 -18.02
C THR A 283 -1.98 -2.27 -17.60
N ARG A 284 -1.10 -2.55 -18.57
CA ARG A 284 0.32 -2.84 -18.31
C ARG A 284 1.06 -1.66 -17.70
N GLN A 285 0.78 -0.44 -18.16
CA GLN A 285 1.38 0.77 -17.60
C GLN A 285 0.90 1.02 -16.16
N ILE A 286 -0.39 0.85 -15.89
CA ILE A 286 -0.98 1.02 -14.54
C ILE A 286 -0.46 -0.04 -13.55
N MET A 287 -0.26 -1.27 -14.02
CA MET A 287 0.22 -2.38 -13.20
C MET A 287 1.75 -2.54 -13.24
N SER A 288 2.48 -1.56 -13.79
CA SER A 288 3.93 -1.67 -13.95
C SER A 288 4.64 -1.69 -12.60
N PRO A 289 5.58 -2.62 -12.36
CA PRO A 289 6.33 -2.64 -11.12
C PRO A 289 7.33 -1.48 -11.06
N VAL A 290 7.63 -1.01 -9.85
CA VAL A 290 8.76 -0.10 -9.63
C VAL A 290 10.04 -0.87 -9.87
N PRO A 291 10.99 -0.35 -10.67
CA PRO A 291 12.29 -0.99 -10.85
C PRO A 291 13.02 -1.11 -9.49
N PRO A 292 13.91 -2.10 -9.33
CA PRO A 292 14.76 -2.17 -8.15
C PRO A 292 15.54 -0.87 -7.99
N MET A 293 15.73 -0.41 -6.75
CA MET A 293 16.54 0.78 -6.49
C MET A 293 17.98 0.47 -6.92
N VAL A 294 18.42 1.14 -7.99
CA VAL A 294 19.84 1.14 -8.40
C VAL A 294 20.48 2.36 -7.71
N ASP A 295 21.74 2.25 -7.30
CA ASP A 295 22.53 3.36 -6.74
C ASP A 295 22.80 4.46 -7.78
N VAL A 296 21.74 5.10 -8.26
CA VAL A 296 21.77 6.27 -9.13
C VAL A 296 21.38 7.48 -8.27
N ASP A 297 22.12 8.57 -8.46
CA ASP A 297 22.01 9.79 -7.67
C ASP A 297 20.58 10.41 -7.73
N GLU A 298 19.97 10.52 -6.55
CA GLU A 298 19.05 11.52 -5.99
C GLU A 298 17.79 12.08 -6.71
N GLU A 299 17.52 11.89 -8.01
CA GLU A 299 16.40 12.65 -8.66
C GLU A 299 15.29 11.87 -9.41
N ASP A 300 15.42 10.56 -9.64
CA ASP A 300 14.40 9.82 -10.41
C ASP A 300 13.36 9.14 -9.49
N GLU A 301 12.53 9.94 -8.80
CA GLU A 301 11.36 9.39 -8.08
C GLU A 301 10.42 8.67 -9.04
N TRP A 302 10.13 7.39 -8.77
CA TRP A 302 9.20 6.64 -9.60
C TRP A 302 7.78 7.18 -9.48
N ASP A 303 7.19 7.51 -10.62
CA ASP A 303 5.76 7.72 -10.78
C ASP A 303 5.29 7.12 -12.11
N HIS A 304 3.98 7.21 -12.35
CA HIS A 304 3.39 6.69 -13.58
C HIS A 304 3.84 7.43 -14.86
N SER A 305 4.47 8.61 -14.75
CA SER A 305 5.02 9.33 -15.91
C SER A 305 6.22 8.59 -16.52
N GLN A 306 6.99 7.87 -15.70
CA GLN A 306 8.13 7.05 -16.15
C GLN A 306 7.71 5.91 -17.09
N VAL A 307 6.46 5.47 -17.00
CA VAL A 307 5.86 4.47 -17.91
C VAL A 307 4.97 5.11 -18.97
N GLY A 308 5.02 6.44 -19.11
CA GLY A 308 4.31 7.20 -20.14
C GLY A 308 2.83 7.41 -19.86
N LEU A 309 2.41 7.45 -18.59
CA LEU A 309 1.05 7.83 -18.20
C LEU A 309 1.02 9.24 -17.61
N ASP A 310 0.06 10.02 -18.08
CA ASP A 310 -0.26 11.33 -17.55
C ASP A 310 -1.47 11.24 -16.61
N VAL A 311 -1.20 11.07 -15.30
CA VAL A 311 -2.20 10.82 -14.25
C VAL A 311 -1.87 11.65 -13.00
N PRO A 312 -2.87 11.97 -12.14
CA PRO A 312 -2.61 12.67 -10.88
C PRO A 312 -1.70 11.86 -9.96
N GLY A 313 -0.84 12.54 -9.20
CA GLY A 313 0.13 11.91 -8.32
C GLY A 313 -0.51 11.07 -7.20
N GLY A 314 -1.72 11.45 -6.76
CA GLY A 314 -2.52 10.68 -5.82
C GLY A 314 -2.74 9.22 -6.24
N LEU A 315 -2.69 8.90 -7.55
CA LEU A 315 -2.76 7.52 -8.02
C LEU A 315 -1.49 6.72 -7.67
N THR A 316 -0.33 7.34 -7.84
CA THR A 316 0.96 6.77 -7.40
C THR A 316 0.94 6.55 -5.89
N ASN A 317 0.47 7.53 -5.11
CA ASN A 317 0.35 7.39 -3.66
C ASN A 317 -0.63 6.29 -3.24
N ARG A 318 -1.76 6.20 -3.92
CA ARG A 318 -2.75 5.14 -3.71
C ARG A 318 -2.14 3.77 -3.98
N ARG A 319 -1.45 3.60 -5.12
CA ARG A 319 -0.82 2.33 -5.49
C ARG A 319 0.25 1.91 -4.47
N ARG A 320 1.06 2.86 -4.01
CA ARG A 320 2.04 2.66 -2.94
C ARG A 320 1.39 2.07 -1.69
N ILE A 321 0.42 2.78 -1.12
CA ILE A 321 -0.20 2.38 0.16
C ILE A 321 -0.95 1.05 -0.03
N TRP A 322 -1.58 0.85 -1.18
CA TRP A 322 -2.22 -0.42 -1.54
C TRP A 322 -1.22 -1.59 -1.51
N GLN A 323 -0.05 -1.43 -2.11
CA GLN A 323 0.99 -2.46 -2.10
C GLN A 323 1.46 -2.78 -0.67
N VAL A 324 1.70 -1.76 0.15
CA VAL A 324 2.07 -1.95 1.57
C VAL A 324 1.07 -2.86 2.26
N LEU A 325 -0.22 -2.55 2.11
CA LEU A 325 -1.31 -3.27 2.77
C LEU A 325 -1.48 -4.69 2.23
N GLU A 326 -1.30 -4.92 0.91
CA GLU A 326 -1.35 -6.26 0.32
C GLU A 326 -0.21 -7.16 0.82
N GLU A 327 0.97 -6.57 1.00
CA GLU A 327 2.20 -7.29 1.37
C GLU A 327 2.43 -7.38 2.88
N MET A 328 1.62 -6.70 3.70
CA MET A 328 1.62 -6.84 5.16
C MET A 328 1.34 -8.28 5.58
N ARG A 329 2.28 -8.90 6.30
CA ARG A 329 2.13 -10.26 6.84
C ARG A 329 1.92 -10.21 8.36
N PRO A 330 0.79 -10.71 8.89
CA PRO A 330 0.63 -10.87 10.33
C PRO A 330 1.59 -11.95 10.87
N GLU A 331 1.89 -12.94 10.03
CA GLU A 331 2.92 -13.96 10.26
C GLU A 331 4.31 -13.42 9.90
N THR A 332 4.85 -12.59 10.77
CA THR A 332 6.30 -12.53 10.90
C THR A 332 6.61 -12.91 12.33
N GLU A 333 7.14 -14.11 12.51
CA GLU A 333 8.09 -14.34 13.59
C GLU A 333 8.95 -13.07 13.65
N LEU A 334 9.15 -12.47 14.82
CA LEU A 334 10.30 -11.59 15.03
C LEU A 334 11.50 -12.47 14.66
N ARG A 335 11.86 -12.45 13.37
CA ARG A 335 12.80 -13.39 12.79
C ARG A 335 14.05 -13.09 13.54
N GLU A 336 14.40 -14.05 14.39
CA GLU A 336 15.57 -14.08 15.23
C GLU A 336 16.70 -13.31 14.54
N ALA A 337 16.98 -12.11 15.04
CA ALA A 337 18.29 -11.47 14.91
C ALA A 337 19.37 -12.29 15.65
N HIS A 338 19.17 -13.61 15.77
CA HIS A 338 19.88 -14.50 16.65
C HIS A 338 20.75 -15.52 15.91
N ASP A 339 20.87 -15.43 14.58
CA ASP A 339 21.71 -16.34 13.79
C ASP A 339 22.65 -15.63 12.79
N ARG A 340 23.21 -14.46 13.13
CA ARG A 340 24.46 -13.97 12.51
C ARG A 340 25.44 -13.36 13.49
#